data_AF-A0A433Q9D4-F1
#
_entry.id   AF-A0A433Q9D4-F1
#
_cell.length_a   1.000
_cell.length_b   1.000
_cell.length_c   1.000
_cell.angle_alpha   90.00
_cell.angle_beta   90.00
_cell.angle_gamma   90.00
#
_symmetry.space_group_name_H-M   'P 1'
#
loop_
_entity.id
_entity.type
_entity.pdbx_description
1 polymer ?
#
loop_
_entity_poly.entity_id
_entity_poly.type
_entity_poly.pdbx_seq_one_letter_code
_entity_poly.pdbx_strand_id
1 'polypeptide(L)'
;MTNAVYPSSFYPTLFLPKSAHLTIVRSTDPDTTAIQLLSKVTLSTRELSDRLTYALGVDSTTFAVSARLTTPDTLNWNECICIDVTLIIPQRWDGANRLAFDLHGWEVDLHDLVDSPDSGNGGLDFDIIDIRTTHRPLTIMGHLAARSILNLAASDSPVRSKGTLRSGDILTVKSSNAPLDLNSTFGRIVSLSTTNGRVRGRHEAKDTLRIETSNGPVDLLRASAPAVRIKTTNGGIACREVRVGRVVEVATSNGGVDLEVGWLGAEPQGAEGVKVLVRTSNEPAKVLLEEWEWDWKELVYLVGVFAFLSFLGRKPMVRTLALTNPPTAISQPDSFKGSFIVATTQDTATIGYATDPFNSSDSLEPHPRSYPPAYPGTPPKPLASGELHYNVSRSNMKQGWKGRNEDDLYRGEIDVKTKNAKASVWFVREVSEEEESVS
;
A
#
# COMPACT_ATOMS: atom_id res chain seq x y z
N MET A 1 25.70 28.18 -22.58
CA MET A 1 24.36 28.75 -22.33
C MET A 1 23.81 29.21 -23.67
N THR A 2 22.96 28.39 -24.28
CA THR A 2 22.28 28.70 -25.55
C THR A 2 20.79 28.42 -25.32
N ASN A 3 20.03 29.51 -25.17
CA ASN A 3 18.58 29.49 -25.01
C ASN A 3 17.95 29.12 -26.36
N ALA A 4 17.26 27.98 -26.40
CA ALA A 4 16.35 27.66 -27.49
C ALA A 4 15.03 28.41 -27.26
N VAL A 5 14.73 29.34 -28.16
CA VAL A 5 13.46 30.05 -28.26
C VAL A 5 12.43 29.09 -28.85
N TYR A 6 11.38 28.77 -28.11
CA TYR A 6 10.22 28.03 -28.63
C TYR A 6 9.35 28.98 -29.47
N PRO A 7 9.07 28.70 -30.76
CA PRO A 7 8.05 29.44 -31.47
C PRO A 7 6.65 28.99 -31.01
N SER A 8 5.81 29.99 -30.81
CA SER A 8 4.41 29.92 -30.44
C SER A 8 3.55 29.14 -31.45
N SER A 9 2.95 28.06 -30.96
CA SER A 9 1.59 27.57 -31.25
C SER A 9 1.03 27.74 -32.67
N PHE A 10 1.19 26.68 -33.47
CA PHE A 10 0.21 26.26 -34.47
C PHE A 10 -0.11 24.80 -34.16
N TYR A 11 -1.29 24.51 -33.62
CA TYR A 11 -1.77 23.16 -33.39
C TYR A 11 -2.68 22.79 -34.58
N PRO A 12 -2.18 22.16 -35.67
CA PRO A 12 -3.09 21.40 -36.49
C PRO A 12 -3.70 20.34 -35.58
N THR A 13 -5.03 20.20 -35.63
CA THR A 13 -5.77 19.16 -34.93
C THR A 13 -5.25 17.82 -35.46
N LEU A 14 -4.20 17.30 -34.81
CA LEU A 14 -3.57 16.05 -35.18
C LEU A 14 -4.64 14.99 -34.88
N PHE A 15 -5.30 14.49 -35.92
CA PHE A 15 -6.19 13.35 -35.79
C PHE A 15 -5.35 12.20 -35.23
N LEU A 16 -5.51 11.93 -33.94
CA LEU A 16 -4.84 10.81 -33.29
C LEU A 16 -5.36 9.53 -33.96
N PRO A 17 -4.47 8.58 -34.30
CA PRO A 17 -4.89 7.29 -34.82
C PRO A 17 -5.93 6.66 -33.87
N LYS A 18 -6.87 5.90 -34.43
CA LYS A 18 -7.93 5.24 -33.65
C LYS A 18 -7.34 4.41 -32.51
N SER A 19 -6.18 3.79 -32.75
CA SER A 19 -5.34 3.17 -31.74
C SER A 19 -3.87 3.27 -32.14
N ALA A 20 -3.04 3.75 -31.22
CA ALA A 20 -1.60 3.58 -31.29
C ALA A 20 -1.15 2.78 -30.07
N HIS A 21 -0.24 1.85 -30.29
CA HIS A 21 0.25 0.93 -29.29
C HIS A 21 1.77 0.86 -29.36
N LEU A 22 2.42 1.04 -28.22
CA LEU A 22 3.87 0.97 -28.07
C LEU A 22 4.21 -0.15 -27.10
N THR A 23 4.92 -1.15 -27.58
CA THR A 23 5.53 -2.19 -26.76
C THR A 23 7.02 -1.88 -26.59
N ILE A 24 7.49 -1.82 -25.34
CA ILE A 24 8.90 -1.63 -25.02
C ILE A 24 9.42 -2.94 -24.41
N VAL A 25 10.42 -3.54 -25.05
CA VAL A 25 11.04 -4.80 -24.61
C VAL A 25 12.54 -4.63 -24.54
N ARG A 26 13.16 -5.25 -23.54
CA ARG A 26 14.62 -5.42 -23.52
C ARG A 26 14.97 -6.67 -24.33
N SER A 27 15.99 -6.58 -25.17
CA SER A 27 16.51 -7.71 -25.91
C SER A 27 17.08 -8.76 -24.94
N THR A 28 16.79 -10.02 -25.22
CA THR A 28 17.43 -11.17 -24.57
C THR A 28 18.71 -11.59 -25.27
N ASP A 29 18.97 -11.04 -26.46
CA ASP A 29 20.17 -11.31 -27.25
C ASP A 29 21.30 -10.35 -26.82
N PRO A 30 22.40 -10.87 -26.25
CA PRO A 30 23.54 -10.06 -25.82
C PRO A 30 24.22 -9.32 -26.97
N ASP A 31 24.04 -9.76 -28.22
CA ASP A 31 24.62 -9.13 -29.40
C ASP A 31 23.83 -7.91 -29.86
N THR A 32 22.62 -7.69 -29.31
CA THR A 32 21.86 -6.46 -29.55
C THR A 32 22.54 -5.30 -28.83
N THR A 33 23.31 -4.51 -29.58
CA THR A 33 24.09 -3.36 -29.09
C THR A 33 23.44 -2.01 -29.37
N ALA A 34 22.44 -1.97 -30.25
CA ALA A 34 21.73 -0.76 -30.62
C ALA A 34 20.23 -0.92 -30.43
N ILE A 35 19.52 0.19 -30.24
CA ILE A 35 18.06 0.22 -30.24
C ILE A 35 17.57 -0.29 -31.60
N GLN A 36 16.60 -1.20 -31.58
CA GLN A 36 15.86 -1.59 -32.76
C GLN A 36 14.42 -1.13 -32.64
N LEU A 37 13.84 -0.82 -33.79
CA LEU A 37 12.50 -0.29 -33.86
C LEU A 37 11.75 -1.06 -34.93
N LEU A 38 10.76 -1.83 -34.49
CA LEU A 38 9.86 -2.56 -35.36
C LEU A 38 8.53 -1.82 -35.39
N SER A 39 7.94 -1.68 -36.56
CA SER A 39 6.63 -1.06 -36.71
C SER A 39 5.73 -1.86 -37.62
N LYS A 40 4.46 -1.93 -37.26
CA LYS A 40 3.39 -2.44 -38.10
C LYS A 40 2.30 -1.37 -38.18
N VAL A 41 2.05 -0.86 -39.38
CA VAL A 41 0.94 0.05 -39.65
C VAL A 41 -0.16 -0.74 -40.34
N THR A 42 -1.33 -0.80 -39.72
CA THR A 42 -2.52 -1.45 -40.28
C THR A 42 -3.53 -0.39 -40.69
N LEU A 43 -4.00 -0.48 -41.92
CA LEU A 43 -4.94 0.47 -42.51
C LEU A 43 -6.25 -0.27 -42.83
N SER A 44 -7.38 0.38 -42.59
CA SER A 44 -8.71 -0.18 -42.86
C SER A 44 -8.98 -0.46 -44.34
N THR A 45 -8.37 0.33 -45.23
CA THR A 45 -8.64 0.33 -46.67
C THR A 45 -7.34 0.52 -47.45
N ARG A 46 -7.32 0.05 -48.70
CA ARG A 46 -6.18 0.21 -49.60
C ARG A 46 -6.08 1.66 -50.10
N GLU A 47 -7.21 2.32 -50.33
CA GLU A 47 -7.26 3.73 -50.75
C GLU A 47 -6.63 4.67 -49.71
N LEU A 48 -6.61 4.28 -48.44
CA LEU A 48 -5.91 5.02 -47.40
C LEU A 48 -4.39 4.83 -47.48
N SER A 49 -3.88 3.65 -47.88
CA SER A 49 -2.43 3.42 -48.02
C SER A 49 -1.80 4.31 -49.07
N ASP A 50 -2.51 4.57 -50.16
CA ASP A 50 -2.00 5.36 -51.27
C ASP A 50 -1.92 6.86 -50.92
N ARG A 51 -2.64 7.30 -49.88
CA ARG A 51 -2.72 8.70 -49.44
C ARG A 51 -1.95 8.97 -48.15
N LEU A 52 -1.45 7.93 -47.49
CA LEU A 52 -0.80 8.02 -46.20
C LEU A 52 0.70 7.81 -46.36
N THR A 53 1.48 8.75 -45.84
CA THR A 53 2.94 8.60 -45.76
C THR A 53 3.32 8.35 -44.32
N TYR A 54 4.09 7.29 -44.08
CA TYR A 54 4.64 6.97 -42.77
C TYR A 54 6.15 6.85 -42.86
N ALA A 55 6.84 7.57 -41.99
CA ALA A 55 8.28 7.47 -41.83
C ALA A 55 8.60 7.17 -40.37
N LEU A 56 9.46 6.19 -40.15
CA LEU A 56 9.97 5.81 -38.85
C LEU A 56 11.49 5.86 -38.92
N GLY A 57 12.12 6.54 -37.97
CA GLY A 57 13.57 6.70 -37.96
C GLY A 57 14.11 6.76 -36.55
N VAL A 58 15.32 6.23 -36.37
CA VAL A 58 16.13 6.42 -35.18
C VAL A 58 17.28 7.33 -35.56
N ASP A 59 17.40 8.47 -34.90
CA ASP A 59 18.56 9.34 -35.04
C ASP A 59 19.77 8.66 -34.37
N SER A 60 20.81 8.35 -35.13
CA SER A 60 21.98 7.63 -34.65
C SER A 60 22.86 8.44 -33.69
N THR A 61 22.70 9.77 -33.65
CA THR A 61 23.49 10.66 -32.80
C THR A 61 22.81 10.93 -31.47
N THR A 62 21.49 11.13 -31.49
CA THR A 62 20.71 11.44 -30.29
C THR A 62 19.98 10.22 -29.73
N PHE A 63 19.96 9.11 -30.46
CA PHE A 63 19.10 7.94 -30.21
C PHE A 63 17.60 8.30 -30.15
N ALA A 64 17.23 9.46 -30.69
CA ALA A 64 15.85 9.89 -30.74
C ALA A 64 15.08 9.03 -31.74
N VAL A 65 14.06 8.34 -31.25
CA VAL A 65 13.10 7.64 -32.10
C VAL A 65 12.05 8.65 -32.55
N SER A 66 11.90 8.83 -33.86
CA SER A 66 10.87 9.66 -34.46
C SER A 66 9.96 8.85 -35.36
N ALA A 67 8.66 9.03 -35.18
CA ALA A 67 7.63 8.53 -36.07
C ALA A 67 6.89 9.73 -36.66
N ARG A 68 6.89 9.87 -37.98
CA ARG A 68 6.10 10.88 -38.68
C ARG A 68 5.02 10.16 -39.48
N LEU A 69 3.77 10.39 -39.10
CA LEU A 69 2.61 10.00 -39.87
C LEU A 69 2.03 11.24 -40.54
N THR A 70 2.02 11.26 -41.87
CA THR A 70 1.31 12.26 -42.65
C THR A 70 0.00 11.64 -43.11
N THR A 71 -1.10 12.05 -42.49
CA THR A 71 -2.46 11.66 -42.90
C THR A 71 -2.92 12.52 -44.08
N PRO A 72 -3.84 12.02 -44.92
CA PRO A 72 -4.54 12.88 -45.87
C PRO A 72 -5.34 13.96 -45.14
N ASP A 73 -5.67 15.04 -45.85
CA ASP A 73 -6.50 16.15 -45.32
C ASP A 73 -7.90 15.68 -44.90
N THR A 74 -8.37 14.57 -45.46
CA THR A 74 -9.67 13.97 -45.14
C THR A 74 -9.56 12.45 -44.95
N LEU A 75 -10.13 11.98 -43.84
CA LEU A 75 -10.39 10.56 -43.57
C LEU A 75 -11.88 10.29 -43.73
N ASN A 76 -12.23 9.17 -44.37
CA ASN A 76 -13.62 8.71 -44.43
C ASN A 76 -14.03 8.13 -43.07
N TRP A 77 -15.32 8.16 -42.75
CA TRP A 77 -15.84 7.64 -41.47
C TRP A 77 -15.55 6.15 -41.22
N ASN A 78 -15.37 5.37 -42.29
CA ASN A 78 -15.01 3.96 -42.24
C ASN A 78 -13.50 3.72 -42.28
N GLU A 79 -12.68 4.78 -42.34
CA GLU A 79 -11.23 4.68 -42.37
C GLU A 79 -10.64 4.68 -40.95
N CYS A 80 -9.72 3.76 -40.69
CA CYS A 80 -8.96 3.73 -39.44
C CYS A 80 -7.50 3.38 -39.67
N ILE A 81 -6.66 3.99 -38.83
CA ILE A 81 -5.22 3.80 -38.79
C ILE A 81 -4.89 3.19 -37.44
N CYS A 82 -4.22 2.05 -37.45
CA CYS A 82 -3.67 1.40 -36.27
C CYS A 82 -2.15 1.34 -36.42
N ILE A 83 -1.43 1.76 -35.38
CA ILE A 83 0.03 1.76 -35.37
C ILE A 83 0.48 0.93 -34.18
N ASP A 84 1.20 -0.14 -34.46
CA ASP A 84 1.90 -0.94 -33.46
C ASP A 84 3.40 -0.69 -33.62
N VAL A 85 4.04 -0.22 -32.56
CA VAL A 85 5.49 -0.01 -32.51
C VAL A 85 6.07 -0.90 -31.43
N THR A 86 7.12 -1.64 -31.75
CA THR A 86 7.92 -2.36 -30.77
C THR A 86 9.30 -1.74 -30.71
N LEU A 87 9.64 -1.16 -29.57
CA LEU A 87 10.96 -0.65 -29.25
C LEU A 87 11.75 -1.76 -28.54
N ILE A 88 12.79 -2.26 -29.19
CA ILE A 88 13.70 -3.25 -28.62
C ILE A 88 14.93 -2.51 -28.12
N ILE A 89 15.10 -2.48 -26.81
CA ILE A 89 16.25 -1.87 -26.14
C ILE A 89 17.35 -2.93 -25.98
N PRO A 90 18.63 -2.61 -26.20
CA PRO A 90 19.72 -3.56 -26.00
C PRO A 90 19.76 -4.12 -24.56
N GLN A 91 20.33 -5.32 -24.37
CA GLN A 91 20.43 -5.93 -23.03
C GLN A 91 21.30 -5.09 -22.09
N ARG A 92 22.33 -4.45 -22.64
CA ARG A 92 23.20 -3.48 -21.97
C ARG A 92 23.20 -2.18 -22.75
N TRP A 93 23.14 -1.06 -22.03
CA TRP A 93 23.13 0.25 -22.65
C TRP A 93 24.07 1.18 -21.90
N ASP A 94 25.37 1.05 -22.20
CA ASP A 94 26.41 1.79 -21.51
C ASP A 94 26.22 3.30 -21.71
N GLY A 95 26.22 4.04 -20.60
CA GLY A 95 26.05 5.50 -20.58
C GLY A 95 24.60 6.00 -20.68
N ALA A 96 23.61 5.11 -20.84
CA ALA A 96 22.21 5.53 -20.84
C ALA A 96 21.74 5.90 -19.43
N ASN A 97 21.61 7.20 -19.18
CA ASN A 97 21.21 7.74 -17.88
C ASN A 97 19.70 7.96 -17.75
N ARG A 98 18.99 8.18 -18.87
CA ARG A 98 17.59 8.60 -18.86
C ARG A 98 16.79 7.90 -19.93
N LEU A 99 15.66 7.33 -19.51
CA LEU A 99 14.60 6.85 -20.40
C LEU A 99 13.39 7.76 -20.24
N ALA A 100 12.97 8.45 -21.30
CA ALA A 100 11.85 9.36 -21.24
C ALA A 100 10.91 9.22 -22.43
N PHE A 101 9.60 9.16 -22.15
CA PHE A 101 8.55 9.09 -23.16
C PHE A 101 7.42 10.03 -22.81
N ASP A 102 6.91 10.75 -23.81
CA ASP A 102 5.72 11.58 -23.70
C ASP A 102 4.76 11.23 -24.85
N LEU A 103 3.79 10.37 -24.54
CA LEU A 103 3.00 9.62 -25.52
C LEU A 103 1.51 9.95 -25.40
N HIS A 104 1.02 10.77 -26.30
CA HIS A 104 -0.38 11.22 -26.26
C HIS A 104 -1.29 10.26 -27.03
N GLY A 105 -2.24 9.62 -26.35
CA GLY A 105 -3.20 8.71 -26.99
C GLY A 105 -2.64 7.32 -27.34
N TRP A 106 -1.47 6.95 -26.80
CA TRP A 106 -0.86 5.63 -27.00
C TRP A 106 -1.13 4.71 -25.83
N GLU A 107 -1.53 3.47 -26.13
CA GLU A 107 -1.42 2.37 -25.19
C GLU A 107 0.04 1.94 -25.10
N VAL A 108 0.55 1.77 -23.89
CA VAL A 108 1.97 1.48 -23.67
C VAL A 108 2.11 0.24 -22.82
N ASP A 109 2.76 -0.77 -23.38
CA ASP A 109 3.12 -2.00 -22.70
C ASP A 109 4.63 -2.06 -22.52
N LEU A 110 5.09 -2.09 -21.27
CA LEU A 110 6.50 -2.11 -20.92
C LEU A 110 6.84 -3.43 -20.24
N HIS A 111 7.70 -4.21 -20.89
CA HIS A 111 8.20 -5.49 -20.37
C HIS A 111 9.41 -5.29 -19.46
N ASP A 112 9.97 -6.38 -18.95
CA ASP A 112 11.13 -6.38 -18.06
C ASP A 112 12.30 -5.58 -18.67
N LEU A 113 12.69 -4.50 -17.98
CA LEU A 113 13.94 -3.77 -18.29
C LEU A 113 15.09 -4.20 -17.37
N VAL A 114 14.79 -4.98 -16.33
CA VAL A 114 15.74 -5.54 -15.38
C VAL A 114 15.47 -7.04 -15.18
N ASP A 115 16.53 -7.83 -14.99
CA ASP A 115 16.45 -9.29 -14.86
C ASP A 115 15.78 -9.73 -13.56
N SER A 116 16.11 -9.03 -12.48
CA SER A 116 15.49 -9.20 -11.19
C SER A 116 15.59 -7.89 -10.42
N PRO A 117 14.56 -7.52 -9.65
CA PRO A 117 14.61 -6.33 -8.81
C PRO A 117 15.72 -6.39 -7.76
N ASP A 118 16.20 -7.58 -7.39
CA ASP A 118 17.18 -7.77 -6.31
C ASP A 118 18.59 -8.08 -6.80
N SER A 119 18.75 -8.42 -8.08
CA SER A 119 20.07 -8.57 -8.67
C SER A 119 20.63 -7.17 -8.92
N GLY A 120 21.36 -6.62 -7.96
CA GLY A 120 22.06 -5.33 -8.07
C GLY A 120 23.09 -5.22 -9.20
N ASN A 121 23.11 -6.16 -10.15
CA ASN A 121 24.03 -6.26 -11.28
C ASN A 121 23.38 -6.77 -12.59
N GLY A 122 22.04 -6.87 -12.69
CA GLY A 122 21.36 -7.44 -13.85
C GLY A 122 20.32 -6.52 -14.49
N GLY A 123 20.69 -5.79 -15.55
CA GLY A 123 19.76 -5.09 -16.43
C GLY A 123 20.14 -3.65 -16.79
N LEU A 124 19.16 -2.91 -17.32
CA LEU A 124 19.31 -1.51 -17.70
C LEU A 124 19.25 -0.63 -16.45
N ASP A 125 20.32 0.11 -16.17
CA ASP A 125 20.49 0.91 -14.95
C ASP A 125 20.34 2.41 -15.24
N PHE A 126 19.14 2.79 -15.68
CA PHE A 126 18.79 4.19 -15.90
C PHE A 126 18.74 4.94 -14.57
N ASP A 127 19.35 6.12 -14.53
CA ASP A 127 19.23 7.01 -13.38
C ASP A 127 17.81 7.56 -13.22
N ILE A 128 17.20 7.92 -14.35
CA ILE A 128 15.86 8.52 -14.42
C ILE A 128 15.01 7.80 -15.46
N ILE A 129 13.80 7.40 -15.06
CA ILE A 129 12.76 6.92 -15.97
C ILE A 129 11.54 7.84 -15.82
N ASP A 130 11.11 8.49 -16.91
CA ASP A 130 9.96 9.41 -16.93
C ASP A 130 9.03 9.06 -18.10
N ILE A 131 7.92 8.39 -17.80
CA ILE A 131 6.95 7.94 -18.80
C ILE A 131 5.64 8.67 -18.58
N ARG A 132 5.16 9.35 -19.62
CA ARG A 132 3.91 10.09 -19.60
C ARG A 132 3.01 9.62 -20.71
N THR A 133 1.76 9.32 -20.38
CA THR A 133 0.75 8.93 -21.36
C THR A 133 -0.57 9.67 -21.15
N THR A 134 -1.42 9.69 -22.16
CA THR A 134 -2.78 10.23 -22.05
C THR A 134 -3.80 9.31 -22.73
N HIS A 135 -5.03 9.30 -22.21
CA HIS A 135 -6.24 8.63 -22.72
C HIS A 135 -6.19 7.10 -22.84
N ARG A 136 -5.00 6.50 -22.87
CA ARG A 136 -4.78 5.07 -23.06
C ARG A 136 -3.87 4.48 -21.97
N PRO A 137 -4.06 3.20 -21.61
CA PRO A 137 -3.37 2.58 -20.48
C PRO A 137 -1.85 2.62 -20.59
N LEU A 138 -1.19 2.71 -19.43
CA LEU A 138 0.22 2.39 -19.25
C LEU A 138 0.31 1.11 -18.43
N THR A 139 0.77 0.01 -19.04
CA THR A 139 0.91 -1.29 -18.40
C THR A 139 2.38 -1.68 -18.30
N ILE A 140 2.88 -1.82 -17.08
CA ILE A 140 4.17 -2.44 -16.80
C ILE A 140 3.92 -3.94 -16.60
N MET A 141 4.29 -4.74 -17.59
CA MET A 141 4.09 -6.18 -17.59
C MET A 141 5.13 -6.90 -16.72
N GLY A 142 6.31 -6.31 -16.57
CA GLY A 142 7.46 -6.86 -15.86
C GLY A 142 7.99 -5.98 -14.73
N HIS A 143 9.28 -6.09 -14.45
CA HIS A 143 10.02 -5.30 -13.48
C HIS A 143 10.61 -4.04 -14.12
N LEU A 144 10.43 -2.92 -13.42
CA LEU A 144 10.97 -1.62 -13.82
C LEU A 144 11.74 -1.03 -12.66
N ALA A 145 13.01 -0.68 -12.88
CA ALA A 145 13.85 -0.06 -11.85
C ALA A 145 14.56 1.17 -12.41
N ALA A 146 14.63 2.23 -11.59
CA ALA A 146 15.49 3.38 -11.81
C ALA A 146 16.43 3.56 -10.61
N ARG A 147 17.64 4.07 -10.85
CA ARG A 147 18.62 4.31 -9.80
C ARG A 147 18.18 5.43 -8.87
N SER A 148 17.62 6.51 -9.41
CA SER A 148 17.25 7.70 -8.62
C SER A 148 15.77 8.02 -8.75
N ILE A 149 15.23 8.17 -9.96
CA ILE A 149 13.87 8.67 -10.15
C ILE A 149 13.07 7.79 -11.10
N LEU A 150 11.92 7.31 -10.64
CA LEU A 150 10.91 6.67 -11.48
C LEU A 150 9.62 7.49 -11.42
N ASN A 151 9.27 8.13 -12.54
CA ASN A 151 8.04 8.90 -12.70
C ASN A 151 7.15 8.27 -13.77
N LEU A 152 5.94 7.89 -13.38
CA LEU A 152 4.92 7.36 -14.28
C LEU A 152 3.68 8.24 -14.17
N ALA A 153 3.31 8.91 -15.26
CA ALA A 153 2.15 9.78 -15.29
C ALA A 153 1.19 9.37 -16.40
N ALA A 154 -0.08 9.25 -16.07
CA ALA A 154 -1.14 9.00 -17.02
C ALA A 154 -2.25 10.04 -16.86
N SER A 155 -2.81 10.54 -17.94
CA SER A 155 -4.01 11.40 -17.88
C SER A 155 -5.18 10.63 -18.47
N ASP A 156 -6.24 10.45 -17.70
CA ASP A 156 -7.49 9.77 -18.08
C ASP A 156 -7.30 8.30 -18.45
N SER A 157 -6.23 7.69 -17.97
CA SER A 157 -5.94 6.29 -18.22
C SER A 157 -5.26 5.60 -17.04
N PRO A 158 -5.49 4.28 -16.88
CA PRO A 158 -4.96 3.55 -15.75
C PRO A 158 -3.45 3.35 -15.89
N VAL A 159 -2.75 3.37 -14.75
CA VAL A 159 -1.39 2.83 -14.65
C VAL A 159 -1.49 1.49 -13.96
N ARG A 160 -1.06 0.44 -14.66
CA ARG A 160 -1.09 -0.93 -14.17
C ARG A 160 0.31 -1.47 -14.09
N SER A 161 0.66 -2.13 -12.99
CA SER A 161 1.93 -2.87 -12.89
C SER A 161 1.65 -4.30 -12.45
N LYS A 162 2.03 -5.26 -13.29
CA LYS A 162 2.02 -6.69 -12.94
C LYS A 162 3.31 -7.08 -12.21
N GLY A 163 4.44 -6.44 -12.51
CA GLY A 163 5.68 -6.64 -11.78
C GLY A 163 5.97 -5.54 -10.75
N THR A 164 7.24 -5.45 -10.37
CA THR A 164 7.71 -4.52 -9.32
C THR A 164 8.23 -3.23 -9.94
N LEU A 165 7.80 -2.10 -9.37
CA LEU A 165 8.34 -0.78 -9.66
C LEU A 165 9.35 -0.39 -8.58
N ARG A 166 10.58 -0.08 -8.95
CA ARG A 166 11.66 0.24 -8.02
C ARG A 166 12.31 1.57 -8.36
N SER A 167 12.62 2.35 -7.33
CA SER A 167 13.46 3.54 -7.42
C SER A 167 14.46 3.56 -6.27
N GLY A 168 15.68 4.04 -6.46
CA GLY A 168 16.60 4.24 -5.33
C GLY A 168 16.21 5.42 -4.44
N ASP A 169 15.67 6.50 -5.03
CA ASP A 169 15.22 7.68 -4.31
C ASP A 169 13.71 7.88 -4.41
N ILE A 170 13.21 8.40 -5.53
CA ILE A 170 11.84 8.86 -5.66
C ILE A 170 11.08 7.99 -6.67
N LEU A 171 9.96 7.43 -6.24
CA LEU A 171 8.99 6.76 -7.10
C LEU A 171 7.69 7.56 -7.05
N THR A 172 7.28 8.11 -8.20
CA THR A 172 6.01 8.82 -8.36
C THR A 172 5.15 8.13 -9.40
N VAL A 173 3.91 7.81 -9.04
CA VAL A 173 2.89 7.35 -9.98
C VAL A 173 1.67 8.24 -9.87
N LYS A 174 1.25 8.82 -10.99
CA LYS A 174 0.13 9.74 -11.06
C LYS A 174 -0.85 9.34 -12.14
N SER A 175 -2.14 9.37 -11.81
CA SER A 175 -3.23 9.40 -12.79
C SER A 175 -4.12 10.63 -12.56
N SER A 176 -4.82 11.16 -13.56
CA SER A 176 -5.86 12.17 -13.30
C SER A 176 -7.15 11.50 -12.82
N ASN A 177 -7.67 10.54 -13.58
CA ASN A 177 -9.05 10.06 -13.43
C ASN A 177 -9.20 8.54 -13.38
N ALA A 178 -8.11 7.79 -13.51
CA ALA A 178 -8.17 6.35 -13.64
C ALA A 178 -7.39 5.64 -12.52
N PRO A 179 -7.65 4.33 -12.32
CA PRO A 179 -7.02 3.56 -11.24
C PRO A 179 -5.50 3.45 -11.37
N LEU A 180 -4.85 3.36 -10.22
CA LEU A 180 -3.48 2.89 -10.06
C LEU A 180 -3.55 1.47 -9.49
N ASP A 181 -3.29 0.47 -10.33
CA ASP A 181 -3.29 -0.95 -9.93
C ASP A 181 -1.87 -1.50 -10.02
N LEU A 182 -1.14 -1.40 -8.91
CA LEU A 182 0.30 -1.63 -8.87
C LEU A 182 0.62 -2.84 -8.00
N ASN A 183 1.18 -3.90 -8.58
CA ASN A 183 1.47 -5.12 -7.84
C ASN A 183 2.42 -4.90 -6.64
N SER A 184 3.57 -4.26 -6.89
CA SER A 184 4.55 -3.91 -5.86
C SER A 184 5.31 -2.65 -6.23
N THR A 185 5.53 -1.76 -5.26
CA THR A 185 6.39 -0.58 -5.42
C THR A 185 7.41 -0.47 -4.29
N PHE A 186 8.64 -0.09 -4.62
CA PHE A 186 9.71 0.12 -3.67
C PHE A 186 10.48 1.41 -3.98
N GLY A 187 10.78 2.21 -2.96
CA GLY A 187 11.71 3.33 -3.09
C GLY A 187 12.10 3.96 -1.76
N ARG A 188 12.89 5.02 -1.77
CA ARG A 188 13.11 5.80 -0.54
C ARG A 188 11.86 6.61 -0.21
N ILE A 189 11.31 7.30 -1.21
CA ILE A 189 10.04 8.00 -1.16
C ILE A 189 9.12 7.43 -2.25
N VAL A 190 7.95 6.95 -1.85
CA VAL A 190 6.91 6.48 -2.77
C VAL A 190 5.71 7.42 -2.69
N SER A 191 5.32 8.00 -3.83
CA SER A 191 4.19 8.94 -3.94
C SER A 191 3.20 8.48 -5.02
N LEU A 192 2.00 8.07 -4.60
CA LEU A 192 0.94 7.61 -5.49
C LEU A 192 -0.22 8.59 -5.45
N SER A 193 -0.70 9.05 -6.61
CA SER A 193 -1.81 10.02 -6.63
C SER A 193 -2.78 9.85 -7.79
N THR A 194 -4.07 10.02 -7.52
CA THR A 194 -5.12 10.07 -8.56
C THR A 194 -6.33 10.87 -8.10
N THR A 195 -7.03 11.58 -8.97
CA THR A 195 -8.21 12.35 -8.53
C THR A 195 -9.40 11.43 -8.28
N ASN A 196 -9.71 10.54 -9.24
CA ASN A 196 -10.93 9.72 -9.22
C ASN A 196 -10.66 8.21 -9.20
N GLY A 197 -9.42 7.79 -9.46
CA GLY A 197 -9.07 6.39 -9.53
C GLY A 197 -8.91 5.73 -8.17
N ARG A 198 -9.16 4.42 -8.12
CA ARG A 198 -8.73 3.61 -6.98
C ARG A 198 -7.21 3.48 -6.97
N VAL A 199 -6.59 3.50 -5.80
CA VAL A 199 -5.20 3.08 -5.62
C VAL A 199 -5.19 1.70 -4.96
N ARG A 200 -4.50 0.74 -5.56
CA ARG A 200 -4.37 -0.63 -5.05
C ARG A 200 -2.94 -1.15 -5.20
N GLY A 201 -2.47 -1.90 -4.21
CA GLY A 201 -1.18 -2.57 -4.31
C GLY A 201 -0.50 -2.95 -3.01
N ARG A 202 0.76 -3.36 -3.14
CA ARG A 202 1.72 -3.51 -2.03
C ARG A 202 2.80 -2.45 -2.18
N HIS A 203 3.02 -1.66 -1.14
CA HIS A 203 3.91 -0.51 -1.25
C HIS A 203 4.89 -0.47 -0.09
N GLU A 204 6.17 -0.35 -0.40
CA GLU A 204 7.24 -0.24 0.57
C GLU A 204 8.07 1.02 0.29
N ALA A 205 8.41 1.75 1.34
CA ALA A 205 9.27 2.91 1.26
C ALA A 205 10.28 2.93 2.42
N LYS A 206 11.53 3.29 2.13
CA LYS A 206 12.56 3.40 3.18
C LYS A 206 12.34 4.58 4.12
N ASP A 207 11.76 5.68 3.62
CA ASP A 207 11.51 6.89 4.41
C ASP A 207 10.01 7.18 4.52
N THR A 208 9.33 7.33 3.36
CA THR A 208 7.97 7.87 3.32
C THR A 208 7.14 7.24 2.20
N LEU A 209 5.96 6.75 2.56
CA LEU A 209 4.90 6.34 1.66
C LEU A 209 3.77 7.37 1.71
N ARG A 210 3.46 8.00 0.57
CA ARG A 210 2.38 8.97 0.41
C ARG A 210 1.39 8.49 -0.64
N ILE A 211 0.12 8.44 -0.28
CA ILE A 211 -0.97 8.04 -1.17
C ILE A 211 -2.09 9.08 -1.07
N GLU A 212 -2.46 9.67 -2.21
CA GLU A 212 -3.45 10.73 -2.26
C GLU A 212 -4.51 10.47 -3.33
N THR A 213 -5.76 10.65 -2.94
CA THR A 213 -6.88 10.68 -3.87
C THR A 213 -7.90 11.73 -3.49
N SER A 214 -8.77 12.12 -4.42
CA SER A 214 -9.90 12.99 -4.09
C SER A 214 -11.16 12.16 -3.90
N ASN A 215 -11.50 11.31 -4.86
CA ASN A 215 -12.79 10.59 -4.90
C ASN A 215 -12.64 9.08 -4.95
N GLY A 216 -11.51 8.58 -5.44
CA GLY A 216 -11.29 7.15 -5.53
C GLY A 216 -10.92 6.52 -4.18
N PRO A 217 -11.27 5.25 -3.95
CA PRO A 217 -10.89 4.54 -2.74
C PRO A 217 -9.41 4.18 -2.73
N VAL A 218 -8.85 3.98 -1.54
CA VAL A 218 -7.52 3.42 -1.33
C VAL A 218 -7.67 2.03 -0.74
N ASP A 219 -7.13 1.02 -1.41
CA ASP A 219 -7.15 -0.39 -0.96
C ASP A 219 -5.74 -0.98 -0.97
N LEU A 220 -5.07 -0.95 0.18
CA LEU A 220 -3.70 -1.43 0.31
C LEU A 220 -3.70 -2.85 0.86
N LEU A 221 -3.02 -3.75 0.16
CA LEU A 221 -2.80 -5.11 0.63
C LEU A 221 -1.67 -5.19 1.65
N ARG A 222 -0.66 -4.32 1.48
CA ARG A 222 0.45 -4.14 2.41
C ARG A 222 1.02 -2.74 2.20
N ALA A 223 1.35 -2.08 3.30
CA ALA A 223 2.06 -0.80 3.27
C ALA A 223 3.18 -0.83 4.31
N SER A 224 4.40 -0.47 3.94
CA SER A 224 5.54 -0.51 4.86
C SER A 224 6.43 0.71 4.69
N ALA A 225 6.51 1.55 5.72
CA ALA A 225 7.42 2.70 5.73
C ALA A 225 7.57 3.29 7.15
N PRO A 226 8.68 3.98 7.46
CA PRO A 226 8.76 4.75 8.71
C PRO A 226 7.65 5.81 8.83
N ALA A 227 7.26 6.44 7.72
CA ALA A 227 6.15 7.37 7.67
C ALA A 227 5.15 6.97 6.57
N VAL A 228 3.91 6.69 6.95
CA VAL A 228 2.80 6.37 6.03
C VAL A 228 1.77 7.50 6.07
N ARG A 229 1.44 8.07 4.92
CA ARG A 229 0.43 9.13 4.78
C ARG A 229 -0.58 8.75 3.70
N ILE A 230 -1.83 8.60 4.08
CA ILE A 230 -2.92 8.23 3.19
C ILE A 230 -4.01 9.27 3.32
N LYS A 231 -4.38 9.90 2.21
CA LYS A 231 -5.41 10.93 2.19
C LYS A 231 -6.40 10.69 1.06
N THR A 232 -7.67 10.79 1.38
CA THR A 232 -8.76 10.91 0.40
C THR A 232 -9.74 12.00 0.84
N THR A 233 -10.64 12.42 -0.04
CA THR A 233 -11.76 13.30 0.35
C THR A 233 -13.04 12.48 0.47
N ASN A 234 -13.38 11.70 -0.57
CA ASN A 234 -14.64 10.97 -0.65
C ASN A 234 -14.48 9.45 -0.72
N GLY A 235 -13.27 8.94 -1.00
CA GLY A 235 -13.03 7.51 -1.07
C GLY A 235 -12.98 6.84 0.31
N GLY A 236 -13.35 5.57 0.39
CA GLY A 236 -13.00 4.74 1.54
C GLY A 236 -11.50 4.43 1.58
N ILE A 237 -10.96 4.19 2.77
CA ILE A 237 -9.59 3.74 2.97
C ILE A 237 -9.64 2.37 3.64
N ALA A 238 -9.21 1.34 2.94
CA ALA A 238 -8.99 0.00 3.47
C ALA A 238 -7.49 -0.32 3.36
N CYS A 239 -6.84 -0.62 4.48
CA CYS A 239 -5.42 -0.92 4.50
C CYS A 239 -5.15 -2.13 5.39
N ARG A 240 -4.64 -3.20 4.78
CA ARG A 240 -4.20 -4.42 5.46
C ARG A 240 -2.68 -4.39 5.63
N GLU A 241 -2.19 -5.02 6.69
CA GLU A 241 -0.76 -5.17 7.00
C GLU A 241 0.05 -3.86 6.87
N VAL A 242 -0.37 -2.78 7.53
CA VAL A 242 0.37 -1.52 7.51
C VAL A 242 1.49 -1.54 8.56
N ARG A 243 2.73 -1.75 8.14
CA ARG A 243 3.93 -1.75 9.01
C ARG A 243 4.56 -0.36 9.08
N VAL A 244 4.63 0.22 10.27
CA VAL A 244 5.05 1.62 10.43
C VAL A 244 6.18 1.76 11.45
N GLY A 245 7.12 2.66 11.17
CA GLY A 245 8.25 2.90 12.08
C GLY A 245 8.04 4.05 13.05
N ARG A 246 7.41 5.14 12.61
CA ARG A 246 7.26 6.38 13.39
C ARG A 246 5.85 6.94 13.34
N VAL A 247 5.27 7.05 12.14
CA VAL A 247 3.98 7.72 11.98
C VAL A 247 3.12 7.08 10.90
N VAL A 248 1.83 6.98 11.19
CA VAL A 248 0.79 6.70 10.20
C VAL A 248 -0.31 7.76 10.31
N GLU A 249 -0.56 8.45 9.21
CA GLU A 249 -1.59 9.46 9.08
C GLU A 249 -2.58 9.01 8.01
N VAL A 250 -3.82 8.74 8.41
CA VAL A 250 -4.91 8.36 7.52
C VAL A 250 -6.02 9.39 7.63
N ALA A 251 -6.40 9.99 6.52
CA ALA A 251 -7.40 11.06 6.51
C ALA A 251 -8.40 10.91 5.36
N THR A 252 -9.68 11.04 5.69
CA THR A 252 -10.80 11.10 4.75
C THR A 252 -11.85 12.08 5.25
N SER A 253 -12.65 12.64 4.36
CA SER A 253 -13.80 13.46 4.77
C SER A 253 -15.07 12.61 4.82
N ASN A 254 -15.34 11.84 3.76
CA ASN A 254 -16.64 11.21 3.53
C ASN A 254 -16.58 9.70 3.30
N GLY A 255 -15.42 9.05 3.43
CA GLY A 255 -15.30 7.59 3.30
C GLY A 255 -14.96 6.93 4.62
N GLY A 256 -15.33 5.67 4.81
CA GLY A 256 -14.93 4.89 5.98
C GLY A 256 -13.43 4.60 6.00
N VAL A 257 -12.88 4.36 7.19
CA VAL A 257 -11.50 3.90 7.38
C VAL A 257 -11.51 2.51 8.02
N ASP A 258 -10.83 1.55 7.41
CA ASP A 258 -10.51 0.23 7.97
C ASP A 258 -8.99 0.03 7.88
N LEU A 259 -8.30 0.12 9.01
CA LEU A 259 -6.85 0.18 9.08
C LEU A 259 -6.30 -0.88 10.04
N GLU A 260 -5.45 -1.77 9.53
CA GLU A 260 -4.66 -2.71 10.33
C GLU A 260 -3.21 -2.23 10.41
N VAL A 261 -2.74 -1.89 11.61
CA VAL A 261 -1.40 -1.35 11.85
C VAL A 261 -0.55 -2.34 12.66
N GLY A 262 0.62 -2.66 12.12
CA GLY A 262 1.72 -3.28 12.85
C GLY A 262 2.97 -2.40 12.82
N TRP A 263 4.04 -2.87 13.44
CA TRP A 263 5.26 -2.09 13.65
C TRP A 263 6.40 -2.53 12.72
N LEU A 264 7.26 -1.60 12.33
CA LEU A 264 8.51 -1.90 11.62
C LEU A 264 9.59 -2.29 12.64
N GLY A 265 10.07 -3.54 12.53
CA GLY A 265 11.13 -4.07 13.38
C GLY A 265 10.62 -4.64 14.71
N ALA A 266 11.58 -5.08 15.55
CA ALA A 266 11.31 -5.76 16.82
C ALA A 266 10.90 -4.83 17.97
N GLU A 267 10.94 -3.50 17.79
CA GLU A 267 10.44 -2.51 18.77
C GLU A 267 10.22 -1.14 18.09
N PRO A 268 9.32 -0.29 18.60
CA PRO A 268 9.25 1.12 18.22
C PRO A 268 10.59 1.80 18.50
N GLN A 269 11.39 2.05 17.46
CA GLN A 269 12.70 2.68 17.64
C GLN A 269 12.53 4.17 17.92
N GLY A 270 12.49 4.55 19.20
CA GLY A 270 12.56 5.94 19.65
C GLY A 270 11.81 6.22 20.95
N ALA A 271 12.28 7.22 21.71
CA ALA A 271 11.63 7.68 22.93
C ALA A 271 10.20 8.22 22.71
N GLU A 272 9.87 8.63 21.48
CA GLU A 272 8.58 9.23 21.12
C GLU A 272 7.50 8.20 20.73
N GLY A 273 7.87 6.93 20.58
CA GLY A 273 6.93 5.88 20.21
C GLY A 273 6.36 6.02 18.79
N VAL A 274 5.35 5.20 18.46
CA VAL A 274 4.65 5.31 17.17
C VAL A 274 3.41 6.19 17.29
N LYS A 275 3.23 7.09 16.32
CA LYS A 275 2.07 7.98 16.22
C LYS A 275 1.07 7.47 15.19
N VAL A 276 -0.14 7.17 15.65
CA VAL A 276 -1.27 6.77 14.79
C VAL A 276 -2.30 7.91 14.78
N LEU A 277 -2.49 8.52 13.61
CA LEU A 277 -3.45 9.61 13.40
C LEU A 277 -4.48 9.19 12.36
N VAL A 278 -5.73 9.00 12.78
CA VAL A 278 -6.83 8.70 11.86
C VAL A 278 -7.88 9.79 11.95
N ARG A 279 -8.25 10.36 10.80
CA ARG A 279 -9.23 11.44 10.68
C ARG A 279 -10.31 11.08 9.68
N THR A 280 -11.55 11.14 10.13
CA THR A 280 -12.74 11.04 9.29
C THR A 280 -13.70 12.16 9.67
N SER A 281 -14.49 12.68 8.73
CA SER A 281 -15.58 13.60 9.09
C SER A 281 -16.89 12.82 9.20
N ASN A 282 -17.32 12.20 8.11
CA ASN A 282 -18.71 11.77 7.94
C ASN A 282 -18.91 10.26 7.89
N GLU A 283 -17.88 9.45 8.17
CA GLU A 283 -17.98 7.98 8.15
C GLU A 283 -17.16 7.37 9.30
N PRO A 284 -17.41 6.12 9.72
CA PRO A 284 -16.71 5.51 10.84
C PRO A 284 -15.24 5.18 10.51
N ALA A 285 -14.43 5.12 11.56
CA ALA A 285 -13.06 4.62 11.50
C ALA A 285 -12.92 3.38 12.41
N LYS A 286 -12.36 2.31 11.83
CA LYS A 286 -11.93 1.09 12.50
C LYS A 286 -10.42 1.01 12.40
N VAL A 287 -9.76 0.90 13.56
CA VAL A 287 -8.32 0.70 13.64
C VAL A 287 -8.05 -0.56 14.46
N LEU A 288 -7.34 -1.49 13.85
CA LEU A 288 -6.83 -2.71 14.46
C LEU A 288 -5.33 -2.56 14.64
N LEU A 289 -4.86 -2.73 15.87
CA LEU A 289 -3.44 -2.79 16.18
C LEU A 289 -3.03 -4.25 16.29
N GLU A 290 -1.95 -4.61 15.61
CA GLU A 290 -1.35 -5.93 15.73
C GLU A 290 -0.73 -6.08 17.12
N GLU A 291 -1.12 -7.17 17.80
CA GLU A 291 -0.63 -7.50 19.11
C GLU A 291 0.78 -8.06 19.01
N TRP A 292 1.63 -7.66 19.95
CA TRP A 292 2.99 -8.19 20.04
C TRP A 292 2.98 -9.42 20.94
N GLU A 293 3.00 -10.61 20.35
CA GLU A 293 3.35 -11.79 21.13
C GLU A 293 4.85 -11.75 21.40
N TRP A 294 5.22 -11.57 22.67
CA TRP A 294 6.55 -11.92 23.14
C TRP A 294 6.69 -13.43 22.99
N ASP A 295 7.63 -13.90 22.15
CA ASP A 295 7.99 -15.30 22.14
C ASP A 295 8.73 -15.62 23.45
N TRP A 296 7.97 -15.99 24.49
CA TRP A 296 8.50 -16.39 25.78
C TRP A 296 9.49 -17.56 25.69
N LYS A 297 9.60 -18.24 24.54
CA LYS A 297 10.57 -19.33 24.33
C LYS A 297 12.03 -18.86 24.46
N GLU A 298 12.35 -17.62 24.12
CA GLU A 298 13.72 -17.08 24.31
C GLU A 298 14.01 -16.77 25.80
N LEU A 299 12.99 -16.39 26.58
CA LEU A 299 13.12 -16.13 28.03
C LEU A 299 13.20 -17.44 28.83
N VAL A 300 12.52 -18.50 28.36
CA VAL A 300 12.65 -19.85 28.91
C VAL A 300 14.04 -20.45 28.59
N TYR A 301 14.74 -20.04 27.54
CA TYR A 301 16.14 -20.49 27.33
C TYR A 301 17.16 -19.84 28.28
N LEU A 302 16.85 -18.70 28.90
CA LEU A 302 17.71 -18.08 29.91
C LEU A 302 17.43 -18.60 31.33
N VAL A 303 16.23 -19.12 31.60
CA VAL A 303 15.84 -19.72 32.89
C VAL A 303 15.85 -21.26 32.85
N GLY A 304 15.85 -21.86 31.66
CA GLY A 304 15.62 -23.29 31.41
C GLY A 304 16.81 -24.04 30.82
N VAL A 305 18.02 -23.82 31.33
CA VAL A 305 19.14 -24.78 31.21
C VAL A 305 18.97 -25.97 32.20
N PHE A 306 17.75 -26.22 32.68
CA PHE A 306 17.35 -27.45 33.37
C PHE A 306 16.04 -27.98 32.77
N ALA A 307 16.13 -28.70 31.64
CA ALA A 307 15.39 -29.95 31.34
C ALA A 307 15.10 -30.16 29.82
N PHE A 308 15.94 -31.03 29.21
CA PHE A 308 15.56 -32.21 28.41
C PHE A 308 14.51 -32.16 27.27
N LEU A 309 15.03 -32.08 26.03
CA LEU A 309 14.78 -32.87 24.79
C LEU A 309 13.46 -33.67 24.54
N SER A 310 13.07 -33.64 23.24
CA SER A 310 12.39 -34.67 22.37
C SER A 310 10.94 -34.33 21.97
N PHE A 311 10.39 -34.54 20.75
CA PHE A 311 10.74 -35.29 19.55
C PHE A 311 9.85 -34.86 18.34
N LEU A 312 10.22 -35.29 17.13
CA LEU A 312 9.75 -34.92 15.77
C LEU A 312 8.42 -35.55 15.27
N GLY A 313 7.79 -34.93 14.24
CA GLY A 313 6.90 -35.63 13.29
C GLY A 313 6.18 -34.73 12.25
N ARG A 314 6.22 -35.07 10.95
CA ARG A 314 5.77 -34.28 9.78
C ARG A 314 4.53 -34.87 9.05
N LYS A 315 3.62 -33.96 8.59
CA LYS A 315 2.81 -33.89 7.33
C LYS A 315 1.67 -34.95 7.06
N PRO A 316 0.79 -34.76 6.03
CA PRO A 316 -0.26 -33.72 5.87
C PRO A 316 -1.62 -34.31 5.35
N MET A 317 -2.77 -33.61 5.45
CA MET A 317 -3.82 -33.66 4.41
C MET A 317 -4.99 -32.69 4.62
N VAL A 318 -5.61 -32.36 3.48
CA VAL A 318 -6.63 -31.35 3.17
C VAL A 318 -8.05 -31.79 3.54
N ARG A 319 -8.89 -30.89 4.07
CA ARG A 319 -10.25 -30.60 3.55
C ARG A 319 -10.99 -29.49 4.31
N THR A 320 -11.76 -28.78 3.50
CA THR A 320 -12.68 -27.67 3.74
C THR A 320 -13.82 -27.99 4.71
N LEU A 321 -14.14 -27.07 5.63
CA LEU A 321 -15.49 -26.90 6.17
C LEU A 321 -15.68 -25.50 6.76
N ALA A 322 -16.84 -24.93 6.46
CA ALA A 322 -17.36 -23.67 6.97
C ALA A 322 -17.87 -23.82 8.40
N LEU A 323 -17.74 -22.79 9.25
CA LEU A 323 -18.79 -22.30 10.16
C LEU A 323 -18.31 -21.11 11.05
N THR A 324 -19.19 -20.11 11.09
CA THR A 324 -19.55 -19.15 12.14
C THR A 324 -18.65 -18.97 13.38
N ASN A 325 -18.14 -17.75 13.54
CA ASN A 325 -17.34 -17.24 14.68
C ASN A 325 -18.14 -17.11 16.00
N PRO A 326 -17.54 -17.46 17.16
CA PRO A 326 -17.69 -16.74 18.42
C PRO A 326 -16.51 -15.76 18.66
N PRO A 327 -16.64 -14.77 19.56
CA PRO A 327 -15.60 -13.76 19.81
C PRO A 327 -14.49 -14.26 20.75
N THR A 328 -13.23 -13.99 20.38
CA THR A 328 -12.00 -14.30 21.13
C THR A 328 -11.56 -13.08 21.96
N ALA A 329 -11.07 -13.32 23.18
CA ALA A 329 -10.58 -12.30 24.12
C ALA A 329 -9.16 -11.80 23.80
N ILE A 330 -8.83 -10.56 24.19
CA ILE A 330 -7.52 -9.93 23.95
C ILE A 330 -7.11 -9.03 25.12
N SER A 331 -5.84 -9.10 25.53
CA SER A 331 -5.21 -8.24 26.56
C SER A 331 -4.36 -7.13 25.91
N GLN A 332 -4.09 -6.04 26.63
CA GLN A 332 -3.22 -4.98 26.12
C GLN A 332 -1.75 -5.36 26.35
N PRO A 333 -0.86 -5.30 25.33
CA PRO A 333 0.56 -5.54 25.55
C PRO A 333 1.19 -4.39 26.35
N ASP A 334 1.94 -4.73 27.39
CA ASP A 334 2.66 -3.79 28.28
C ASP A 334 3.70 -2.91 27.54
N SER A 335 4.01 -3.21 26.27
CA SER A 335 5.10 -2.61 25.51
C SER A 335 4.73 -1.44 24.59
N PHE A 336 3.45 -1.06 24.46
CA PHE A 336 3.08 0.04 23.56
C PHE A 336 3.56 1.40 24.10
N LYS A 337 4.56 1.99 23.44
CA LYS A 337 4.98 3.39 23.59
C LYS A 337 4.52 4.16 22.36
N GLY A 338 3.60 5.10 22.52
CA GLY A 338 3.10 5.90 21.39
C GLY A 338 1.93 6.81 21.74
N SER A 339 1.52 7.62 20.78
CA SER A 339 0.31 8.47 20.89
C SER A 339 -0.69 8.10 19.82
N PHE A 340 -1.95 8.10 20.19
CA PHE A 340 -3.05 7.71 19.32
C PHE A 340 -4.07 8.84 19.26
N ILE A 341 -4.41 9.27 18.06
CA ILE A 341 -5.43 10.30 17.85
C ILE A 341 -6.41 9.81 16.80
N VAL A 342 -7.66 9.58 17.20
CA VAL A 342 -8.78 9.37 16.29
C VAL A 342 -9.71 10.56 16.37
N ALA A 343 -9.91 11.25 15.26
CA ALA A 343 -10.91 12.30 15.16
C ALA A 343 -12.00 11.85 14.18
N THR A 344 -13.26 11.81 14.65
CA THR A 344 -14.44 11.52 13.84
C THR A 344 -15.53 12.54 14.15
N THR A 345 -16.36 12.94 13.18
CA THR A 345 -17.57 13.75 13.52
C THR A 345 -18.83 12.92 13.74
N GLN A 346 -18.74 11.58 13.64
CA GLN A 346 -19.84 10.62 13.84
C GLN A 346 -19.75 9.81 15.15
N ASP A 347 -20.88 9.14 15.49
CA ASP A 347 -21.22 8.46 16.75
C ASP A 347 -20.43 7.19 17.08
N THR A 348 -19.48 6.77 16.23
CA THR A 348 -18.68 5.58 16.49
C THR A 348 -17.25 5.71 15.97
N ALA A 349 -16.30 5.37 16.82
CA ALA A 349 -14.92 5.08 16.48
C ALA A 349 -14.56 3.81 17.24
N THR A 350 -14.08 2.77 16.55
CA THR A 350 -13.74 1.50 17.18
C THR A 350 -12.24 1.30 17.11
N ILE A 351 -11.62 1.16 18.27
CA ILE A 351 -10.22 0.76 18.44
C ILE A 351 -10.26 -0.65 19.01
N GLY A 352 -9.52 -1.57 18.42
CA GLY A 352 -9.38 -2.93 18.92
C GLY A 352 -8.00 -3.50 18.59
N TYR A 353 -7.70 -4.64 19.18
CA TYR A 353 -6.51 -5.44 18.86
C TYR A 353 -6.92 -6.60 17.94
N ALA A 354 -6.01 -7.09 17.12
CA ALA A 354 -6.23 -8.27 16.30
C ALA A 354 -5.31 -9.40 16.78
N THR A 355 -5.88 -10.53 17.20
CA THR A 355 -5.16 -11.78 17.43
C THR A 355 -5.01 -12.56 16.12
N ASP A 356 -3.87 -13.22 15.94
CA ASP A 356 -3.62 -14.12 14.82
C ASP A 356 -4.64 -15.29 14.85
N PRO A 357 -5.43 -15.55 13.79
CA PRO A 357 -6.46 -16.61 13.82
C PRO A 357 -5.92 -18.06 13.80
N PHE A 358 -4.63 -18.29 14.10
CA PHE A 358 -3.97 -19.60 13.99
C PHE A 358 -3.40 -20.11 15.32
N ASN A 359 -4.23 -20.31 16.34
CA ASN A 359 -3.97 -21.31 17.40
C ASN A 359 -5.19 -21.51 18.32
N SER A 360 -5.99 -22.54 18.09
CA SER A 360 -6.78 -23.15 19.16
C SER A 360 -7.02 -24.64 18.88
N SER A 361 -6.22 -25.47 19.54
CA SER A 361 -6.52 -26.88 19.75
C SER A 361 -7.03 -27.01 21.18
N ASP A 362 -8.32 -27.28 21.37
CA ASP A 362 -8.73 -28.05 22.55
C ASP A 362 -10.04 -28.82 22.30
N SER A 363 -9.96 -30.10 22.64
CA SER A 363 -11.00 -31.12 22.52
C SER A 363 -11.60 -31.38 23.90
N LEU A 364 -12.92 -31.20 24.03
CA LEU A 364 -13.70 -31.61 25.20
C LEU A 364 -14.12 -33.08 25.08
N GLU A 365 -13.91 -33.88 26.13
CA GLU A 365 -14.84 -34.94 26.55
C GLU A 365 -14.82 -35.14 28.08
N PRO A 366 -15.92 -35.65 28.69
CA PRO A 366 -16.30 -35.35 30.07
C PRO A 366 -16.14 -36.53 31.04
N HIS A 367 -15.92 -36.27 32.33
CA HIS A 367 -16.30 -37.21 33.39
C HIS A 367 -16.73 -36.54 34.71
N PRO A 368 -17.63 -37.16 35.49
CA PRO A 368 -18.31 -36.55 36.63
C PRO A 368 -17.71 -36.99 37.98
N ARG A 369 -17.52 -36.07 38.93
CA ARG A 369 -17.44 -36.42 40.36
C ARG A 369 -18.05 -35.35 41.28
N SER A 370 -18.63 -35.90 42.33
CA SER A 370 -19.49 -35.40 43.39
C SER A 370 -18.82 -34.51 44.45
N TYR A 371 -19.55 -33.50 44.94
CA TYR A 371 -19.23 -32.71 46.15
C TYR A 371 -19.95 -33.22 47.41
N PRO A 372 -19.37 -33.07 48.61
CA PRO A 372 -20.08 -32.99 49.89
C PRO A 372 -20.15 -31.54 50.44
N PRO A 373 -20.95 -31.27 51.50
CA PRO A 373 -21.59 -29.97 51.71
C PRO A 373 -20.82 -28.98 52.61
N ALA A 374 -21.19 -27.71 52.44
CA ALA A 374 -20.66 -26.50 53.07
C ALA A 374 -20.90 -26.38 54.59
N TYR A 375 -20.02 -25.61 55.26
CA TYR A 375 -20.27 -24.96 56.55
C TYR A 375 -20.16 -23.42 56.39
N PRO A 376 -20.88 -22.63 57.19
CA PRO A 376 -21.05 -21.19 56.97
C PRO A 376 -20.13 -20.34 57.86
N GLY A 377 -19.62 -19.23 57.35
CA GLY A 377 -18.91 -18.26 58.20
C GLY A 377 -18.34 -17.04 57.48
N THR A 378 -18.87 -15.88 57.87
CA THR A 378 -18.38 -14.48 57.67
C THR A 378 -18.69 -13.79 56.32
N PRO A 379 -19.42 -12.65 56.32
CA PRO A 379 -19.63 -11.86 55.11
C PRO A 379 -18.32 -11.15 54.71
N PRO A 380 -17.94 -11.16 53.43
CA PRO A 380 -16.80 -10.39 52.96
C PRO A 380 -17.08 -8.89 53.08
N LYS A 381 -16.10 -8.14 53.58
CA LYS A 381 -16.07 -6.67 53.54
C LYS A 381 -16.22 -6.21 52.08
N PRO A 382 -16.95 -5.12 51.79
CA PRO A 382 -17.05 -4.60 50.44
C PRO A 382 -15.65 -4.19 49.94
N LEU A 383 -15.18 -4.89 48.89
CA LEU A 383 -14.06 -4.44 48.07
C LEU A 383 -14.51 -3.16 47.36
N ALA A 384 -13.70 -2.11 47.52
CA ALA A 384 -13.98 -0.77 47.05
C ALA A 384 -14.23 -0.76 45.53
N SER A 385 -15.45 -0.42 45.13
CA SER A 385 -15.77 0.00 43.77
C SER A 385 -15.08 1.33 43.49
N GLY A 386 -14.10 1.35 42.60
CA GLY A 386 -13.63 2.60 42.01
C GLY A 386 -14.72 3.15 41.11
N GLU A 387 -15.46 4.16 41.58
CA GLU A 387 -16.40 4.90 40.75
C GLU A 387 -15.63 5.68 39.68
N LEU A 388 -15.85 5.31 38.42
CA LEU A 388 -15.45 6.13 37.29
C LEU A 388 -16.41 7.33 37.24
N HIS A 389 -15.99 8.49 37.76
CA HIS A 389 -16.80 9.70 37.70
C HIS A 389 -16.94 10.18 36.25
N TYR A 390 -18.14 10.05 35.69
CA TYR A 390 -18.53 10.71 34.45
C TYR A 390 -19.04 12.12 34.77
N ASN A 391 -18.40 13.15 34.22
CA ASN A 391 -19.00 14.47 34.13
C ASN A 391 -19.22 14.82 32.65
N VAL A 392 -20.48 14.90 32.25
CA VAL A 392 -20.88 15.11 30.86
C VAL A 392 -21.03 16.61 30.61
N SER A 393 -20.01 17.26 30.07
CA SER A 393 -20.23 18.48 29.29
C SER A 393 -19.14 18.71 28.22
N ARG A 394 -19.58 19.42 27.17
CA ARG A 394 -19.05 19.55 25.80
C ARG A 394 -17.53 19.70 25.61
N SER A 395 -17.06 19.04 24.54
CA SER A 395 -15.83 19.25 23.74
C SER A 395 -14.46 19.05 24.44
N ASN A 396 -13.65 18.17 23.83
CA ASN A 396 -12.29 17.71 24.20
C ASN A 396 -12.24 16.67 25.33
N MET A 397 -12.24 15.38 24.98
CA MET A 397 -11.82 14.31 25.89
C MET A 397 -10.33 14.00 25.66
N LYS A 398 -9.46 14.57 26.49
CA LYS A 398 -8.12 14.02 26.70
C LYS A 398 -8.22 12.95 27.78
N GLN A 399 -8.04 11.69 27.42
CA GLN A 399 -7.92 10.62 28.41
C GLN A 399 -6.47 10.16 28.45
N GLY A 400 -5.78 10.54 29.53
CA GLY A 400 -4.51 9.94 29.90
C GLY A 400 -4.78 8.75 30.82
N TRP A 401 -4.14 7.62 30.54
CA TRP A 401 -4.14 6.48 31.46
C TRP A 401 -2.86 6.53 32.30
N LYS A 402 -2.96 6.36 33.63
CA LYS A 402 -1.81 6.24 34.54
C LYS A 402 -1.77 4.78 35.00
N GLY A 403 -0.79 4.01 34.52
CA GLY A 403 -0.54 2.64 34.96
C GLY A 403 -0.26 2.57 36.47
N ARG A 404 -0.53 1.41 37.08
CA ARG A 404 -0.61 1.23 38.54
C ARG A 404 0.74 1.04 39.25
N ASN A 405 1.87 1.28 38.59
CA ASN A 405 3.19 1.31 39.22
C ASN A 405 3.84 2.66 38.98
N GLU A 406 4.22 3.36 40.05
CA GLU A 406 4.86 4.68 39.96
C GLU A 406 6.29 4.63 39.38
N ASP A 407 6.83 3.43 39.16
CA ASP A 407 8.16 3.20 38.58
C ASP A 407 8.14 2.87 37.08
N ASP A 408 6.98 2.59 36.48
CA ASP A 408 6.84 2.23 35.06
C ASP A 408 6.15 3.36 34.28
N LEU A 409 6.97 4.31 33.81
CA LEU A 409 6.59 5.46 32.99
C LEU A 409 6.18 5.04 31.55
N TYR A 410 5.03 4.40 31.41
CA TYR A 410 4.40 4.19 30.10
C TYR A 410 3.21 5.15 29.96
N ARG A 411 3.43 6.26 29.24
CA ARG A 411 2.37 7.21 28.87
C ARG A 411 2.01 7.02 27.40
N GLY A 412 0.93 6.29 27.15
CA GLY A 412 0.16 6.45 25.91
C GLY A 412 -0.90 7.54 26.09
N GLU A 413 -1.03 8.47 25.14
CA GLU A 413 -2.15 9.42 25.10
C GLU A 413 -3.11 8.98 23.98
N ILE A 414 -4.37 8.72 24.34
CA ILE A 414 -5.47 8.48 23.40
C ILE A 414 -6.32 9.76 23.39
N ASP A 415 -6.23 10.53 22.30
CA ASP A 415 -7.05 11.74 22.10
C ASP A 415 -8.13 11.44 21.06
N VAL A 416 -9.37 11.24 21.54
CA VAL A 416 -10.54 11.06 20.67
C VAL A 416 -11.31 12.36 20.58
N LYS A 417 -11.34 12.97 19.40
CA LYS A 417 -12.06 14.23 19.16
C LYS A 417 -13.31 13.98 18.32
N THR A 418 -14.48 14.10 18.95
CA THR A 418 -15.77 14.11 18.28
C THR A 418 -16.45 15.47 18.37
N LYS A 419 -17.08 15.91 17.27
CA LYS A 419 -17.82 17.19 17.24
C LYS A 419 -19.28 17.03 17.66
N ASN A 420 -19.94 15.94 17.27
CA ASN A 420 -21.40 15.80 17.37
C ASN A 420 -21.86 14.46 17.97
N ALA A 421 -20.97 13.70 18.62
CA ALA A 421 -21.15 12.26 18.73
C ALA A 421 -20.52 11.57 19.95
N LYS A 422 -21.09 10.43 20.37
CA LYS A 422 -20.42 9.50 21.31
C LYS A 422 -19.27 8.79 20.57
N ALA A 423 -18.17 8.50 21.23
CA ALA A 423 -17.14 7.60 20.69
C ALA A 423 -17.06 6.39 21.62
N SER A 424 -17.06 5.20 21.06
CA SER A 424 -17.02 3.95 21.83
C SER A 424 -15.66 3.30 21.67
N VAL A 425 -14.71 3.70 22.51
CA VAL A 425 -13.43 2.99 22.61
C VAL A 425 -13.64 1.73 23.46
N TRP A 426 -13.48 0.56 22.85
CA TRP A 426 -13.62 -0.70 23.55
C TRP A 426 -12.24 -1.18 23.98
N PHE A 427 -11.96 -1.07 25.28
CA PHE A 427 -10.87 -1.80 25.90
C PHE A 427 -11.49 -3.08 26.47
N VAL A 428 -11.20 -4.21 25.84
CA VAL A 428 -11.64 -5.50 26.37
C VAL A 428 -10.68 -5.83 27.52
N ARG A 429 -11.17 -5.79 28.75
CA ARG A 429 -10.46 -6.32 29.92
C ARG A 429 -11.13 -7.64 30.27
N GLU A 430 -10.41 -8.73 30.08
CA GLU A 430 -10.86 -10.01 30.59
C GLU A 430 -10.52 -10.10 32.08
N VAL A 431 -11.49 -10.52 32.88
CA VAL A 431 -11.27 -10.97 34.24
C VAL A 431 -10.95 -12.45 34.09
N SER A 432 -9.68 -12.83 34.30
CA SER A 432 -9.27 -14.23 34.32
C SER A 432 -10.09 -14.97 35.37
N GLU A 433 -10.75 -16.07 35.00
CA GLU A 433 -11.49 -16.97 35.91
C GLU A 433 -10.58 -17.70 36.92
N GLU A 434 -9.30 -17.34 37.07
CA GLU A 434 -8.41 -17.94 38.07
C GLU A 434 -8.63 -17.44 39.51
N GLU A 435 -9.41 -16.37 39.75
CA GLU A 435 -9.73 -15.93 41.13
C GLU A 435 -10.95 -16.63 41.77
N GLU A 436 -11.60 -17.61 41.12
CA GLU A 436 -12.70 -18.39 41.72
C GLU A 436 -12.31 -19.77 42.27
N SER A 437 -11.02 -20.14 42.30
CA SER A 437 -10.57 -21.46 42.78
C SER A 437 -9.85 -21.50 44.13
N VAL A 438 -10.00 -20.47 44.97
CA VAL A 438 -9.60 -20.56 46.40
C VAL A 438 -10.74 -20.09 47.31
N SER A 439 -11.65 -21.02 47.62
CA SER A 439 -12.44 -21.01 48.86
C SER A 439 -12.77 -22.42 49.29
#